data_AF-A0A383W436-F1
#
_entry.id   AF-A0A383W436-F1
#
_cell.length_a   1.000
_cell.length_b   1.000
_cell.length_c   1.000
_cell.angle_alpha   90.00
_cell.angle_beta   90.00
_cell.angle_gamma   90.00
#
_symmetry.space_group_name_H-M   'P 1'
#
loop_
_entity.id
_entity.type
_entity.pdbx_description
1 polymer ?
#
loop_
_entity_poly.entity_id
_entity_poly.type
_entity_poly.pdbx_seq_one_letter_code
_entity_poly.pdbx_strand_id
1 'polypeptide(L)'
;MEQVLSNLMSHHEDVCVSLLDAWPAAAEALGGDALARLMLASLLRQHGPQCDTQYMCCGGFATKLIEAPAAAKLSSSAVADIIQATFARYSPERHRTCMCAVYLPQAQQLSCKVVGRLLHAAIQQRSSSSMLWLSCLPGMQQLSSSELFDLLQMAVQLSRDVWEADSCKWDSPKVDRYVKHLWVVPAAEELTSNQVARLLQAATQLGSAGCVEILVRLPAAKQLDSGVVGPLLLAAMQQQQQQQQQQLRSVPHLCRHLCSLPGAQQLSRDAVVHLLQTAIANGRLNAVEDACKLPASREISSEVLAQLVEAAVRQDKGGVGALCALPAAQQLTSTFLMQLLQADMQQRGSNILDLCKLPGVQQLGRSPKGRQLLQAAEQQQLCCRRCGRENIICCSR
;
A
#
# COMPACT_ATOMS: atom_id res chain seq x y z
N MET A 1 26.72 30.36 31.87
CA MET A 1 26.86 29.02 31.28
C MET A 1 26.21 28.93 29.90
N GLU A 2 24.93 29.30 29.73
CA GLU A 2 24.25 29.30 28.43
C GLU A 2 25.07 29.97 27.31
N GLN A 3 25.57 31.19 27.55
CA GLN A 3 26.40 31.91 26.57
C GLN A 3 27.72 31.18 26.25
N VAL A 4 28.34 30.53 27.25
CA VAL A 4 29.57 29.75 27.07
C VAL A 4 29.28 28.51 26.22
N LEU A 5 28.21 27.77 26.51
CA LEU A 5 27.79 26.62 25.70
C LEU A 5 27.41 27.04 24.28
N SER A 6 26.64 28.12 24.10
CA SER A 6 26.26 28.63 22.78
C SER A 6 27.48 29.00 21.92
N ASN A 7 28.51 29.58 22.54
CA ASN A 7 29.77 29.93 21.89
C ASN A 7 30.66 28.70 21.63
N LEU A 8 30.70 27.73 22.54
CA LEU A 8 31.47 26.50 22.33
C LEU A 8 30.81 25.62 21.26
N MET A 9 29.48 25.59 21.21
CA MET A 9 28.71 24.87 20.20
C MET A 9 28.96 25.37 18.77
N SER A 10 29.56 26.55 18.54
CA SER A 10 29.90 26.98 17.17
C SER A 10 31.22 26.38 16.68
N HIS A 11 32.02 25.80 17.58
CA HIS A 11 33.39 25.39 17.27
C HIS A 11 33.70 23.94 17.70
N HIS A 12 33.11 23.44 18.79
CA HIS A 12 33.49 22.17 19.42
C HIS A 12 32.32 21.46 20.13
N GLU A 13 31.52 20.67 19.40
CA GLU A 13 30.40 19.89 19.98
C GLU A 13 30.89 18.86 21.03
N ASP A 14 32.01 18.16 20.76
CA ASP A 14 32.57 17.14 21.66
C ASP A 14 33.03 17.73 23.01
N VAL A 15 33.51 18.97 23.01
CA VAL A 15 33.88 19.70 24.23
C VAL A 15 32.63 20.03 25.04
N CYS A 16 31.53 20.39 24.37
CA CYS A 16 30.27 20.66 25.05
C CYS A 16 29.70 19.39 25.71
N VAL A 17 29.79 18.23 25.03
CA VAL A 17 29.42 16.93 25.62
C VAL A 17 30.26 16.64 26.87
N SER A 18 31.58 16.76 26.74
CA SER A 18 32.51 16.49 27.84
C SER A 18 32.30 17.42 29.04
N LEU A 19 31.94 18.70 28.79
CA LEU A 19 31.61 19.66 29.83
C LEU A 19 30.30 19.35 30.55
N LEU A 20 29.28 18.87 29.83
CA LEU A 20 28.03 18.41 30.44
C LEU A 20 28.26 17.18 31.32
N ASP A 21 29.09 16.24 30.86
CA ASP A 21 29.44 15.04 31.63
C ASP A 21 30.28 15.40 32.87
N ALA A 22 31.17 16.40 32.77
CA ALA A 22 32.01 16.85 33.89
C ALA A 22 31.25 17.67 34.94
N TRP A 23 30.19 18.39 34.57
CA TRP A 23 29.48 19.32 35.45
C TRP A 23 27.94 19.15 35.46
N PRO A 24 27.42 18.06 36.07
CA PRO A 24 25.99 17.80 36.15
C PRO A 24 25.21 18.90 36.90
N ALA A 25 25.79 19.47 37.96
CA ALA A 25 25.17 20.56 38.72
C ALA A 25 24.96 21.83 37.87
N ALA A 26 25.89 22.09 36.94
CA ALA A 26 25.79 23.23 36.05
C ALA A 26 24.70 23.00 34.98
N ALA A 27 24.56 21.76 34.49
CA ALA A 27 23.44 21.38 33.63
C ALA A 27 22.09 21.52 34.35
N GLU A 28 22.01 21.15 35.64
CA GLU A 28 20.79 21.29 36.45
C GLU A 28 20.40 22.76 36.69
N ALA A 29 21.40 23.64 36.78
CA ALA A 29 21.24 25.08 36.91
C ALA A 29 20.73 25.75 35.62
N LEU A 30 20.74 25.06 34.47
CA LEU A 30 20.09 25.57 33.27
C LEU A 30 18.57 25.57 33.49
N GLY A 31 17.95 26.74 33.31
CA GLY A 31 16.50 26.84 33.22
C GLY A 31 15.98 26.10 31.98
N GLY A 32 14.72 25.66 32.01
CA GLY A 32 14.08 24.93 30.91
C GLY A 32 14.19 25.67 29.57
N ASP A 33 13.96 26.98 29.55
CA ASP A 33 14.04 27.77 28.32
C ASP A 33 15.45 27.88 27.75
N ALA A 34 16.46 28.01 28.61
CA ALA A 34 17.87 28.06 28.20
C ALA A 34 18.29 26.71 27.62
N LEU A 35 17.86 25.62 28.25
CA LEU A 35 18.09 24.27 27.76
C LEU A 35 17.42 24.05 26.39
N ALA A 36 16.16 24.45 26.25
CA ALA A 36 15.42 24.34 25.00
C ALA A 36 16.11 25.10 23.85
N ARG A 37 16.57 26.33 24.09
CA ARG A 37 17.32 27.11 23.11
C ARG A 37 18.63 26.44 22.71
N LEU A 38 19.38 25.90 23.66
CA LEU A 38 20.62 25.17 23.37
C LEU A 38 20.35 23.90 22.57
N MET A 39 19.29 23.15 22.90
CA MET A 39 18.88 21.97 22.14
C MET A 39 18.49 22.34 20.70
N LEU A 40 17.64 23.35 20.52
CA LEU A 40 17.24 23.82 19.19
C LEU A 40 18.43 24.35 18.40
N ALA A 41 19.31 25.14 19.02
CA ALA A 41 20.53 25.64 18.36
C ALA A 41 21.45 24.50 17.93
N SER A 42 21.56 23.44 18.72
CA SER A 42 22.33 22.24 18.37
C SER A 42 21.73 21.57 17.13
N LEU A 43 20.42 21.29 17.17
CA LEU A 43 19.69 20.66 16.08
C LEU A 43 19.73 21.45 14.77
N LEU A 44 19.67 22.78 14.85
CA LEU A 44 19.66 23.65 13.67
C LEU A 44 21.05 23.84 13.04
N ARG A 45 22.15 23.64 13.77
CA ARG A 45 23.52 23.86 13.26
C ARG A 45 24.10 22.70 12.46
N GLN A 46 23.55 21.49 12.55
CA GLN A 46 24.16 20.25 12.06
C GLN A 46 24.21 20.03 10.53
N HIS A 47 24.20 21.08 9.70
CA HIS A 47 24.26 20.98 8.24
C HIS A 47 25.26 21.95 7.60
N GLY A 48 26.53 21.77 7.90
CA GLY A 48 27.59 22.14 6.96
C GLY A 48 27.77 21.02 5.92
N PRO A 49 27.86 21.31 4.62
CA PRO A 49 28.00 20.30 3.55
C PRO A 49 29.31 19.48 3.58
N GLN A 50 30.13 19.62 4.64
CA GLN A 50 31.46 19.01 4.75
C GLN A 50 31.55 17.91 5.83
N CYS A 51 30.44 17.53 6.46
CA CYS A 51 30.44 16.47 7.48
C CYS A 51 30.26 15.07 6.83
N ASP A 52 31.25 14.67 6.02
CA ASP A 52 31.35 13.35 5.37
C ASP A 52 31.88 12.25 6.31
N THR A 53 32.19 12.57 7.58
CA THR A 53 32.61 11.56 8.56
C THR A 53 31.40 10.75 9.02
N GLN A 54 31.35 9.54 8.46
CA GLN A 54 30.11 8.83 8.16
C GLN A 54 29.32 8.29 9.36
N TYR A 55 29.75 8.34 10.64
CA TYR A 55 29.06 7.49 11.63
C TYR A 55 28.84 7.89 13.10
N MET A 56 29.36 8.96 13.72
CA MET A 56 29.21 9.06 15.19
C MET A 56 28.93 10.39 15.89
N CYS A 57 29.18 11.56 15.31
CA CYS A 57 29.19 12.77 16.16
C CYS A 57 27.85 13.53 16.25
N CYS A 58 26.99 13.47 15.23
CA CYS A 58 25.90 14.46 15.06
C CYS A 58 24.61 14.20 15.87
N GLY A 59 24.74 13.78 17.13
CA GLY A 59 23.59 13.57 18.00
C GLY A 59 23.94 13.39 19.47
N GLY A 60 25.23 13.26 19.79
CA GLY A 60 25.71 13.08 21.15
C GLY A 60 25.30 14.24 22.05
N PHE A 61 25.50 15.48 21.60
CA PHE A 61 25.19 16.64 22.44
C PHE A 61 23.70 16.83 22.70
N ALA A 62 22.86 16.75 21.66
CA ALA A 62 21.41 16.84 21.84
C ALA A 62 20.87 15.70 22.71
N THR A 63 21.38 14.48 22.53
CA THR A 63 21.01 13.32 23.36
C THR A 63 21.39 13.53 24.82
N LYS A 64 22.59 14.05 25.08
CA LYS A 64 23.06 14.37 26.44
C LYS A 64 22.26 15.48 27.10
N LEU A 65 21.84 16.49 26.35
CA LEU A 65 20.93 17.53 26.84
C LEU A 65 19.55 16.97 27.20
N ILE A 66 19.06 15.98 26.45
CA ILE A 66 17.80 15.27 26.73
C ILE A 66 17.92 14.42 28.01
N GLU A 67 19.07 13.77 28.21
CA GLU A 67 19.36 12.95 29.39
C GLU A 67 19.64 13.78 30.65
N ALA A 68 19.91 15.08 30.52
CA ALA A 68 20.19 15.95 31.65
C ALA A 68 18.95 16.11 32.56
N PRO A 69 19.10 16.14 33.90
CA PRO A 69 17.97 16.31 34.82
C PRO A 69 17.15 17.59 34.57
N ALA A 70 17.79 18.64 34.05
CA ALA A 70 17.11 19.89 33.67
C ALA A 70 16.10 19.71 32.53
N ALA A 71 16.19 18.64 31.74
CA ALA A 71 15.21 18.36 30.68
C ALA A 71 13.80 18.12 31.25
N ALA A 72 13.70 17.65 32.50
CA ALA A 72 12.43 17.55 33.21
C ALA A 72 11.80 18.91 33.56
N LYS A 73 12.49 20.03 33.32
CA LYS A 73 11.96 21.40 33.48
C LYS A 73 11.51 22.01 32.14
N LEU A 74 11.64 21.29 31.02
CA LEU A 74 11.18 21.78 29.71
C LEU A 74 9.66 21.97 29.72
N SER A 75 9.17 22.96 28.98
CA SER A 75 7.73 23.08 28.74
C SER A 75 7.30 22.09 27.64
N SER A 76 6.03 21.70 27.64
CA SER A 76 5.48 20.83 26.59
C SER A 76 5.58 21.47 25.20
N SER A 77 5.47 22.80 25.10
CA SER A 77 5.69 23.53 23.84
C SER A 77 7.15 23.47 23.39
N ALA A 78 8.11 23.65 24.31
CA ALA A 78 9.53 23.52 23.97
C ALA A 78 9.88 22.12 23.48
N VAL A 79 9.35 21.07 24.14
CA VAL A 79 9.54 19.68 23.69
C VAL A 79 8.94 19.47 22.29
N ALA A 80 7.76 20.04 22.01
CA ALA A 80 7.16 19.96 20.68
C ALA A 80 8.02 20.63 19.61
N ASP A 81 8.55 21.83 19.89
CA ASP A 81 9.42 22.57 18.96
C ASP A 81 10.72 21.82 18.71
N ILE A 82 11.30 21.20 19.75
CA ILE A 82 12.48 20.34 19.64
C ILE A 82 12.17 19.16 18.71
N ILE A 83 11.08 18.42 18.96
CA ILE A 83 10.69 17.27 18.12
C ILE A 83 10.44 17.74 16.67
N GLN A 84 9.73 18.85 16.47
CA GLN A 84 9.48 19.36 15.13
C GLN A 84 10.77 19.76 14.40
N ALA A 85 11.70 20.44 15.09
CA ALA A 85 13.00 20.80 14.55
C ALA A 85 13.83 19.57 14.18
N THR A 86 13.74 18.48 14.96
CA THR A 86 14.39 17.22 14.60
C THR A 86 13.84 16.65 13.29
N PHE A 87 12.52 16.67 13.08
CA PHE A 87 11.93 16.16 11.84
C PHE A 87 12.28 16.98 10.61
N ALA A 88 12.34 18.30 10.73
CA ALA A 88 12.66 19.19 9.61
C ALA A 88 14.10 19.05 9.10
N ARG A 89 15.00 18.42 9.86
CA ARG A 89 16.44 18.43 9.59
C ARG A 89 17.05 17.06 9.35
N TYR A 90 16.47 15.98 9.87
CA TYR A 90 17.11 14.67 9.79
C TYR A 90 16.62 13.85 8.60
N SER A 91 17.60 13.39 7.81
CA SER A 91 17.44 12.23 6.93
C SER A 91 16.92 11.03 7.74
N PRO A 92 16.08 10.15 7.16
CA PRO A 92 15.51 8.97 7.79
C PRO A 92 16.52 7.89 8.24
N GLU A 93 17.78 8.25 8.51
CA GLU A 93 18.80 7.38 9.09
C GLU A 93 19.28 7.88 10.48
N ARG A 94 19.00 9.13 10.85
CA ARG A 94 19.48 9.76 12.10
C ARG A 94 18.38 9.81 13.19
N HIS A 95 17.88 8.64 13.57
CA HIS A 95 16.68 8.49 14.42
C HIS A 95 16.89 8.68 15.93
N ARG A 96 18.13 8.64 16.44
CA ARG A 96 18.41 8.57 17.89
C ARG A 96 17.90 9.79 18.64
N THR A 97 18.14 10.99 18.13
CA THR A 97 17.77 12.23 18.83
C THR A 97 16.25 12.44 18.90
N CYS A 98 15.52 12.12 17.82
CA CYS A 98 14.05 12.12 17.82
C CYS A 98 13.50 11.17 18.89
N MET A 99 14.05 9.96 18.94
CA MET A 99 13.65 8.93 19.89
C MET A 99 13.82 9.41 21.34
N CYS A 100 14.98 9.98 21.68
CA CYS A 100 15.23 10.49 23.03
C CYS A 100 14.24 11.61 23.41
N ALA A 101 13.91 12.53 22.50
CA ALA A 101 12.98 13.62 22.79
C ALA A 101 11.55 13.13 23.08
N VAL A 102 11.11 12.06 22.42
CA VAL A 102 9.80 11.42 22.65
C VAL A 102 9.72 10.73 24.02
N TYR A 103 10.86 10.34 24.61
CA TYR A 103 10.91 9.74 25.94
C TYR A 103 10.91 10.75 27.10
N LEU A 104 10.96 12.05 26.82
CA LEU A 104 10.86 13.06 27.88
C LEU A 104 9.51 12.98 28.60
N PRO A 105 9.46 13.14 29.93
CA PRO A 105 8.19 13.12 30.68
C PRO A 105 7.16 14.11 30.13
N GLN A 106 7.61 15.27 29.65
CA GLN A 106 6.74 16.29 29.08
C GLN A 106 6.21 15.94 27.68
N ALA A 107 6.87 15.04 26.96
CA ALA A 107 6.33 14.49 25.72
C ALA A 107 5.04 13.72 25.99
N GLN A 108 4.92 13.07 27.15
CA GLN A 108 3.71 12.36 27.58
C GLN A 108 2.53 13.29 27.87
N GLN A 109 2.80 14.59 28.07
CA GLN A 109 1.80 15.63 28.34
C GLN A 109 1.43 16.44 27.09
N LEU A 110 1.94 16.05 25.91
CA LEU A 110 1.59 16.74 24.66
C LEU A 110 0.11 16.53 24.34
N SER A 111 -0.60 17.65 24.12
CA SER A 111 -1.99 17.61 23.66
C SER A 111 -2.12 16.90 22.30
N CYS A 112 -3.28 16.30 22.03
CA CYS A 112 -3.58 15.66 20.75
C CYS A 112 -3.33 16.58 19.55
N LYS A 113 -3.70 17.87 19.65
CA LYS A 113 -3.46 18.87 18.59
C LYS A 113 -1.98 19.05 18.27
N VAL A 114 -1.11 18.99 19.27
CA VAL A 114 0.34 19.08 19.05
C VAL A 114 0.86 17.79 18.43
N VAL A 115 0.44 16.64 18.93
CA VAL A 115 0.80 15.33 18.35
C VAL A 115 0.35 15.22 16.89
N GLY A 116 -0.87 15.66 16.56
CA GLY A 116 -1.40 15.75 15.19
C GLY A 116 -0.52 16.56 14.25
N ARG A 117 -0.07 17.76 14.68
CA ARG A 117 0.88 18.57 13.91
C ARG A 117 2.23 17.88 13.72
N LEU A 118 2.74 17.21 14.76
CA LEU A 118 4.00 16.47 14.69
C LEU A 118 3.91 15.27 13.74
N LEU A 119 2.80 14.53 13.76
CA LEU A 119 2.54 13.43 12.81
C LEU A 119 2.45 13.94 11.38
N HIS A 120 1.73 15.03 11.17
CA HIS A 120 1.63 15.68 9.86
C HIS A 120 3.02 16.05 9.32
N ALA A 121 3.86 16.67 10.15
CA ALA A 121 5.25 16.96 9.78
C ALA A 121 6.04 15.67 9.49
N ALA A 122 5.91 14.62 10.31
CA ALA A 122 6.60 13.36 10.10
C ALA A 122 6.19 12.66 8.79
N ILE A 123 4.90 12.71 8.43
CA ILE A 123 4.36 12.19 7.17
C ILE A 123 4.91 12.99 6.00
N GLN A 124 4.86 14.34 6.06
CA GLN A 124 5.42 15.21 5.02
C GLN A 124 6.91 14.96 4.78
N GLN A 125 7.68 14.73 5.84
CA GLN A 125 9.11 14.41 5.76
C GLN A 125 9.39 12.94 5.42
N ARG A 126 8.35 12.13 5.21
CA ARG A 126 8.46 10.69 4.90
C ARG A 126 9.36 9.95 5.89
N SER A 127 9.23 10.27 7.19
CA SER A 127 9.98 9.61 8.26
C SER A 127 9.14 8.53 8.96
N SER A 128 9.29 7.27 8.54
CA SER A 128 8.60 6.12 9.13
C SER A 128 8.94 5.92 10.61
N SER A 129 10.17 6.23 11.00
CA SER A 129 10.60 6.07 12.39
C SER A 129 10.03 7.16 13.28
N SER A 130 9.99 8.41 12.81
CA SER A 130 9.31 9.49 13.55
C SER A 130 7.85 9.12 13.80
N MET A 131 7.18 8.56 12.80
CA MET A 131 5.80 8.07 12.92
C MET A 131 5.67 6.94 13.94
N LEU A 132 6.58 5.97 13.93
CA LEU A 132 6.62 4.90 14.94
C LEU A 132 6.75 5.49 16.36
N TRP A 133 7.67 6.43 16.58
CA TRP A 133 7.87 7.02 17.91
C TRP A 133 6.68 7.87 18.36
N LEU A 134 6.14 8.70 17.49
CA LEU A 134 4.97 9.52 17.79
C LEU A 134 3.73 8.66 18.08
N SER A 135 3.61 7.48 17.47
CA SER A 135 2.50 6.56 17.75
C SER A 135 2.48 6.03 19.19
N CYS A 136 3.62 6.13 19.91
CA CYS A 136 3.73 5.77 21.32
C CYS A 136 3.27 6.88 22.28
N LEU A 137 2.99 8.09 21.80
CA LEU A 137 2.60 9.20 22.67
C LEU A 137 1.13 9.08 23.11
N PRO A 138 0.79 9.37 24.39
CA PRO A 138 -0.59 9.32 24.87
C PRO A 138 -1.54 10.24 24.09
N GLY A 139 -1.05 11.39 23.64
CA GLY A 139 -1.83 12.32 22.81
C GLY A 139 -2.29 11.71 21.48
N MET A 140 -1.66 10.63 21.01
CA MET A 140 -2.11 9.86 19.85
C MET A 140 -3.51 9.25 20.08
N GLN A 141 -3.75 8.74 21.29
CA GLN A 141 -5.00 8.07 21.67
C GLN A 141 -6.20 9.05 21.74
N GLN A 142 -5.91 10.35 21.75
CA GLN A 142 -6.88 11.44 21.88
C GLN A 142 -7.10 12.19 20.55
N LEU A 143 -6.58 11.68 19.44
CA LEU A 143 -6.85 12.28 18.13
C LEU A 143 -8.35 12.16 17.81
N SER A 144 -8.91 13.21 17.20
CA SER A 144 -10.27 13.12 16.66
C SER A 144 -10.28 12.28 15.37
N SER A 145 -11.44 11.70 15.04
CA SER A 145 -11.64 10.98 13.77
C SER A 145 -11.39 11.87 12.54
N SER A 146 -11.68 13.17 12.63
CA SER A 146 -11.37 14.14 11.57
C SER A 146 -9.86 14.36 11.38
N GLU A 147 -9.11 14.55 12.47
CA GLU A 147 -7.65 14.72 12.39
C GLU A 147 -6.98 13.44 11.87
N LEU A 148 -7.45 12.27 12.32
CA LEU A 148 -6.96 11.00 11.83
C LEU A 148 -7.25 10.82 10.33
N PHE A 149 -8.44 11.19 9.87
CA PHE A 149 -8.80 11.14 8.45
C PHE A 149 -7.85 12.01 7.60
N ASP A 150 -7.56 13.24 8.03
CA ASP A 150 -6.65 14.14 7.31
C ASP A 150 -5.22 13.57 7.24
N LEU A 151 -4.72 13.00 8.35
CA LEU A 151 -3.42 12.33 8.41
C LEU A 151 -3.36 11.10 7.49
N LEU A 152 -4.39 10.26 7.51
CA LEU A 152 -4.50 9.09 6.62
C LEU A 152 -4.57 9.52 5.16
N GLN A 153 -5.34 10.55 4.84
CA GLN A 153 -5.47 11.06 3.47
C GLN A 153 -4.12 11.57 2.95
N MET A 154 -3.38 12.32 3.78
CA MET A 154 -2.04 12.77 3.44
C MET A 154 -1.07 11.60 3.25
N ALA A 155 -1.08 10.62 4.16
CA ALA A 155 -0.23 9.44 4.06
C ALA A 155 -0.49 8.65 2.78
N VAL A 156 -1.77 8.47 2.40
CA VAL A 156 -2.16 7.85 1.13
C VAL A 156 -1.66 8.66 -0.05
N GLN A 157 -1.82 9.99 -0.07
CA GLN A 157 -1.37 10.83 -1.18
C GLN A 157 0.15 10.75 -1.42
N LEU A 158 0.94 10.70 -0.35
CA LEU A 158 2.40 10.56 -0.45
C LEU A 158 2.86 9.18 -0.91
N SER A 159 1.95 8.19 -1.01
CA SER A 159 2.30 6.85 -1.52
C SER A 159 2.69 6.84 -2.98
N ARG A 160 2.28 7.84 -3.75
CA ARG A 160 2.55 7.94 -5.19
C ARG A 160 4.03 8.15 -5.49
N ASP A 161 4.64 9.09 -4.78
CA ASP A 161 5.94 9.66 -5.14
C ASP A 161 7.13 8.77 -4.76
N VAL A 162 6.91 7.70 -3.98
CA VAL A 162 8.00 6.84 -3.48
C VAL A 162 8.36 5.72 -4.47
N TRP A 163 7.47 5.41 -5.41
CA TRP A 163 7.70 4.32 -6.37
C TRP A 163 8.74 4.64 -7.46
N GLU A 164 9.00 5.92 -7.74
CA GLU A 164 9.83 6.33 -8.88
C GLU A 164 11.34 6.46 -8.54
N ALA A 165 11.70 6.63 -7.26
CA ALA A 165 13.05 7.11 -6.91
C ALA A 165 14.07 6.02 -6.53
N ASP A 166 13.68 4.89 -5.91
CA ASP A 166 14.65 3.93 -5.34
C ASP A 166 14.27 2.47 -5.62
N SER A 167 14.56 2.01 -6.84
CA SER A 167 14.39 0.61 -7.28
C SER A 167 15.37 -0.38 -6.62
N CYS A 168 16.19 0.05 -5.65
CA CYS A 168 17.29 -0.76 -5.13
C CYS A 168 17.01 -1.23 -3.68
N LYS A 169 16.44 -2.43 -3.58
CA LYS A 169 16.66 -3.43 -2.51
C LYS A 169 16.04 -3.30 -1.11
N TRP A 170 15.14 -2.37 -0.79
CA TRP A 170 14.59 -2.34 0.58
C TRP A 170 13.07 -2.60 0.68
N ASP A 171 12.75 -3.66 1.43
CA ASP A 171 11.47 -4.19 1.91
C ASP A 171 10.27 -3.23 1.90
N SER A 172 9.24 -3.57 1.11
CA SER A 172 7.85 -3.05 1.13
C SER A 172 7.73 -1.51 1.06
N PRO A 173 6.82 -0.95 0.25
CA PRO A 173 6.67 0.51 0.16
C PRO A 173 6.44 1.09 1.57
N LYS A 174 7.42 1.85 2.08
CA LYS A 174 7.46 2.42 3.45
C LYS A 174 6.17 3.15 3.84
N VAL A 175 5.40 3.57 2.85
CA VAL A 175 4.14 4.29 3.02
C VAL A 175 3.04 3.44 3.65
N ASP A 176 3.03 2.13 3.44
CA ASP A 176 2.11 1.22 4.12
C ASP A 176 2.34 1.23 5.65
N ARG A 177 3.57 1.55 6.10
CA ARG A 177 3.87 1.66 7.52
C ARG A 177 3.16 2.85 8.17
N TYR A 178 3.01 3.98 7.47
CA TYR A 178 2.29 5.14 8.01
C TYR A 178 0.84 4.81 8.28
N VAL A 179 0.15 4.27 7.27
CA VAL A 179 -1.25 3.86 7.38
C VAL A 179 -1.40 2.81 8.48
N LYS A 180 -0.46 1.86 8.57
CA LYS A 180 -0.46 0.83 9.63
C LYS A 180 -0.29 1.42 11.04
N HIS A 181 0.58 2.41 11.24
CA HIS A 181 0.75 3.05 12.55
C HIS A 181 -0.46 3.91 12.95
N LEU A 182 -1.02 4.63 11.98
CA LEU A 182 -2.24 5.44 12.19
C LEU A 182 -3.47 4.57 12.48
N TRP A 183 -3.49 3.32 12.00
CA TRP A 183 -4.61 2.41 12.21
C TRP A 183 -4.77 1.92 13.66
N VAL A 184 -3.69 1.90 14.46
CA VAL A 184 -3.74 1.38 15.84
C VAL A 184 -4.45 2.35 16.82
N VAL A 185 -4.84 3.54 16.35
CA VAL A 185 -5.46 4.57 17.18
C VAL A 185 -6.96 4.31 17.35
N PRO A 186 -7.54 4.50 18.57
CA PRO A 186 -8.98 4.32 18.82
C PRO A 186 -9.87 5.12 17.87
N ALA A 187 -9.45 6.33 17.49
CA ALA A 187 -10.14 7.18 16.52
C ALA A 187 -10.35 6.52 15.14
N ALA A 188 -9.62 5.45 14.82
CA ALA A 188 -9.82 4.67 13.60
C ALA A 188 -11.16 3.91 13.61
N GLU A 189 -11.67 3.54 14.80
CA GLU A 189 -12.98 2.91 14.98
C GLU A 189 -14.13 3.91 14.77
N GLU A 190 -13.86 5.21 14.98
CA GLU A 190 -14.83 6.30 14.82
C GLU A 190 -14.90 6.86 13.40
N LEU A 191 -14.06 6.37 12.47
CA LEU A 191 -14.12 6.78 11.07
C LEU A 191 -15.46 6.39 10.45
N THR A 192 -16.08 7.31 9.73
CA THR A 192 -17.32 7.05 9.00
C THR A 192 -17.08 6.21 7.75
N SER A 193 -18.10 5.48 7.28
CA SER A 193 -18.05 4.76 6.00
C SER A 193 -17.68 5.68 4.83
N ASN A 194 -18.20 6.91 4.80
CA ASN A 194 -17.86 7.91 3.78
C ASN A 194 -16.38 8.32 3.81
N GLN A 195 -15.79 8.50 4.98
CA GLN A 195 -14.35 8.79 5.11
C GLN A 195 -13.52 7.62 4.60
N VAL A 196 -13.85 6.38 5.00
CA VAL A 196 -13.13 5.19 4.54
C VAL A 196 -13.28 4.99 3.03
N ALA A 197 -14.47 5.23 2.47
CA ALA A 197 -14.71 5.19 1.03
C ALA A 197 -13.78 6.15 0.26
N ARG A 198 -13.63 7.40 0.75
CA ARG A 198 -12.74 8.40 0.15
C ARG A 198 -11.27 8.00 0.24
N LEU A 199 -10.84 7.44 1.37
CA LEU A 199 -9.47 6.94 1.54
C LEU A 199 -9.19 5.76 0.60
N LEU A 200 -10.12 4.81 0.50
CA LEU A 200 -10.02 3.69 -0.43
C LEU A 200 -9.99 4.17 -1.89
N GLN A 201 -10.84 5.12 -2.26
CA GLN A 201 -10.85 5.71 -3.59
C GLN A 201 -9.49 6.34 -3.93
N ALA A 202 -8.93 7.14 -3.02
CA ALA A 202 -7.61 7.72 -3.21
C ALA A 202 -6.52 6.65 -3.34
N ALA A 203 -6.50 5.66 -2.45
CA ALA A 203 -5.52 4.57 -2.48
C ALA A 203 -5.64 3.73 -3.77
N THR A 204 -6.86 3.47 -4.25
CA THR A 204 -7.12 2.78 -5.51
C THR A 204 -6.67 3.59 -6.71
N GLN A 205 -6.95 4.90 -6.76
CA GLN A 205 -6.49 5.81 -7.82
C GLN A 205 -4.96 5.90 -7.90
N LEU A 206 -4.28 5.76 -6.76
CA LEU A 206 -2.83 5.70 -6.70
C LEU A 206 -2.27 4.29 -6.96
N GLY A 207 -3.14 3.29 -7.07
CA GLY A 207 -2.77 1.89 -7.22
C GLY A 207 -1.98 1.31 -6.04
N SER A 208 -2.15 1.88 -4.84
CA SER A 208 -1.45 1.46 -3.62
C SER A 208 -2.16 0.27 -2.96
N ALA A 209 -1.75 -0.94 -3.32
CA ALA A 209 -2.41 -2.16 -2.82
C ALA A 209 -2.27 -2.34 -1.30
N GLY A 210 -1.14 -1.98 -0.70
CA GLY A 210 -0.94 -2.12 0.75
C GLY A 210 -1.79 -1.13 1.55
N CYS A 211 -1.96 0.11 1.07
CA CYS A 211 -2.91 1.05 1.64
C CYS A 211 -4.35 0.51 1.55
N VAL A 212 -4.76 -0.03 0.40
CA VAL A 212 -6.08 -0.67 0.25
C VAL A 212 -6.24 -1.86 1.19
N GLU A 213 -5.22 -2.73 1.31
CA GLU A 213 -5.24 -3.87 2.22
C GLU A 213 -5.48 -3.44 3.67
N ILE A 214 -4.79 -2.39 4.13
CA ILE A 214 -4.93 -1.88 5.50
C ILE A 214 -6.30 -1.22 5.69
N LEU A 215 -6.71 -0.36 4.76
CA LEU A 215 -7.98 0.39 4.85
C LEU A 215 -9.21 -0.53 4.81
N VAL A 216 -9.17 -1.62 4.06
CA VAL A 216 -10.24 -2.64 4.02
C VAL A 216 -10.46 -3.32 5.37
N ARG A 217 -9.46 -3.31 6.26
CA ARG A 217 -9.58 -3.90 7.61
C ARG A 217 -10.27 -2.98 8.62
N LEU A 218 -10.52 -1.71 8.28
CA LEU A 218 -11.22 -0.78 9.16
C LEU A 218 -12.68 -1.23 9.42
N PRO A 219 -13.22 -1.06 10.64
CA PRO A 219 -14.60 -1.42 10.94
C PRO A 219 -15.61 -0.79 9.98
N ALA A 220 -15.43 0.50 9.65
CA ALA A 220 -16.30 1.22 8.73
C ALA A 220 -16.17 0.77 7.26
N ALA A 221 -15.08 0.11 6.87
CA ALA A 221 -14.98 -0.52 5.55
C ALA A 221 -16.00 -1.65 5.38
N LYS A 222 -16.30 -2.38 6.47
CA LYS A 222 -17.30 -3.47 6.47
C LYS A 222 -18.73 -2.95 6.28
N GLN A 223 -18.96 -1.66 6.49
CA GLN A 223 -20.25 -1.00 6.34
C GLN A 223 -20.43 -0.39 4.94
N LEU A 224 -19.44 -0.49 4.06
CA LEU A 224 -19.56 -0.01 2.69
C LEU A 224 -20.55 -0.87 1.90
N ASP A 225 -21.52 -0.22 1.29
CA ASP A 225 -22.50 -0.86 0.43
C ASP A 225 -21.92 -1.18 -0.97
N SER A 226 -22.70 -1.94 -1.74
CA SER A 226 -22.34 -2.32 -3.11
C SER A 226 -22.29 -1.12 -4.07
N GLY A 227 -23.02 -0.04 -3.78
CA GLY A 227 -23.02 1.21 -4.56
C GLY A 227 -21.69 1.96 -4.50
N VAL A 228 -20.95 1.84 -3.39
CA VAL A 228 -19.59 2.39 -3.25
C VAL A 228 -18.52 1.41 -3.73
N VAL A 229 -18.65 0.12 -3.36
CA VAL A 229 -17.60 -0.88 -3.65
C VAL A 229 -17.51 -1.23 -5.14
N GLY A 230 -18.62 -1.23 -5.87
CA GLY A 230 -18.63 -1.49 -7.32
C GLY A 230 -17.75 -0.50 -8.12
N PRO A 231 -17.98 0.82 -7.99
CA PRO A 231 -17.12 1.83 -8.62
C PRO A 231 -15.65 1.74 -8.20
N LEU A 232 -15.35 1.41 -6.94
CA LEU A 232 -13.97 1.20 -6.46
C LEU A 232 -13.29 0.03 -7.18
N LEU A 233 -13.98 -1.10 -7.34
CA LEU A 233 -13.47 -2.26 -8.09
C LEU A 233 -13.21 -1.91 -9.56
N LEU A 234 -14.14 -1.18 -10.18
CA LEU A 234 -13.97 -0.74 -11.57
C LEU A 234 -12.75 0.18 -11.73
N ALA A 235 -12.60 1.15 -10.82
CA ALA A 235 -11.44 2.04 -10.79
C ALA A 235 -10.13 1.26 -10.58
N ALA A 236 -10.13 0.23 -9.72
CA ALA A 236 -8.96 -0.62 -9.51
C ALA A 236 -8.55 -1.37 -10.78
N MET A 237 -9.50 -1.93 -11.53
CA MET A 237 -9.22 -2.63 -12.79
C MET A 237 -8.67 -1.68 -13.86
N GLN A 238 -9.17 -0.45 -13.93
CA GLN A 238 -8.68 0.58 -14.84
C GLN A 238 -7.27 1.06 -14.45
N GLN A 239 -7.02 1.25 -13.15
CA GLN A 239 -5.70 1.66 -12.65
C GLN A 239 -4.63 0.59 -12.90
N GLN A 240 -4.97 -0.68 -12.71
CA GLN A 240 -4.08 -1.79 -13.07
C GLN A 240 -3.73 -1.75 -14.58
N GLN A 241 -4.68 -1.36 -15.43
CA GLN A 241 -4.46 -1.16 -16.87
C GLN A 241 -3.35 -0.14 -17.14
N GLN A 242 -3.47 1.04 -16.54
CA GLN A 242 -2.52 2.14 -16.68
C GLN A 242 -1.12 1.76 -16.19
N GLN A 243 -1.02 1.09 -15.03
CA GLN A 243 0.27 0.65 -14.48
C GLN A 243 1.01 -0.35 -15.38
N GLN A 244 0.30 -1.27 -16.04
CA GLN A 244 0.94 -2.23 -16.96
C GLN A 244 1.53 -1.52 -18.19
N GLN A 245 0.86 -0.48 -18.69
CA GLN A 245 1.38 0.30 -19.81
C GLN A 245 2.67 1.05 -19.43
N GLN A 246 2.80 1.45 -18.17
CA GLN A 246 4.00 2.09 -17.63
C GLN A 246 5.12 1.10 -17.27
N GLN A 247 4.96 -0.19 -17.56
CA GLN A 247 5.89 -1.27 -17.16
C GLN A 247 6.19 -1.32 -15.66
N LEU A 248 5.37 -0.65 -14.83
CA LEU A 248 5.46 -0.78 -13.39
C LEU A 248 5.01 -2.19 -13.02
N ARG A 249 5.75 -2.87 -12.14
CA ARG A 249 5.38 -4.19 -11.63
C ARG A 249 3.98 -4.06 -11.02
N SER A 250 2.99 -4.59 -11.74
CA SER A 250 1.60 -4.49 -11.32
C SER A 250 1.45 -5.18 -9.98
N VAL A 251 0.75 -4.54 -9.03
CA VAL A 251 0.41 -5.20 -7.77
C VAL A 251 -0.92 -5.92 -7.98
N PRO A 252 -0.94 -7.27 -8.05
CA PRO A 252 -2.11 -8.01 -8.48
C PRO A 252 -3.23 -8.11 -7.43
N HIS A 253 -3.12 -7.41 -6.29
CA HIS A 253 -3.93 -7.67 -5.10
C HIS A 253 -5.04 -6.65 -4.83
N LEU A 254 -5.11 -5.53 -5.56
CA LEU A 254 -6.13 -4.49 -5.33
C LEU A 254 -7.56 -5.04 -5.40
N CYS A 255 -7.89 -5.73 -6.50
CA CYS A 255 -9.21 -6.32 -6.70
C CYS A 255 -9.54 -7.38 -5.63
N ARG A 256 -8.56 -8.21 -5.25
CA ARG A 256 -8.73 -9.23 -4.20
C ARG A 256 -9.18 -8.62 -2.87
N HIS A 257 -8.54 -7.54 -2.43
CA HIS A 257 -8.90 -6.89 -1.17
C HIS A 257 -10.29 -6.24 -1.24
N LEU A 258 -10.60 -5.54 -2.33
CA LEU A 258 -11.91 -4.92 -2.51
C LEU A 258 -13.04 -5.97 -2.65
N CYS A 259 -12.81 -7.09 -3.33
CA CYS A 259 -13.77 -8.20 -3.42
C CYS A 259 -14.05 -8.86 -2.06
N SER A 260 -13.16 -8.71 -1.07
CA SER A 260 -13.37 -9.25 0.28
C SER A 260 -14.34 -8.41 1.13
N LEU A 261 -14.69 -7.20 0.70
CA LEU A 261 -15.63 -6.34 1.42
C LEU A 261 -17.06 -6.89 1.35
N PRO A 262 -17.86 -6.76 2.43
CA PRO A 262 -19.27 -7.15 2.42
C PRO A 262 -20.07 -6.51 1.27
N GLY A 263 -19.84 -5.23 0.97
CA GLY A 263 -20.47 -4.56 -0.17
C GLY A 263 -20.17 -5.23 -1.52
N ALA A 264 -18.99 -5.81 -1.72
CA ALA A 264 -18.69 -6.57 -2.94
C ALA A 264 -19.52 -7.85 -3.04
N GLN A 265 -19.78 -8.50 -1.90
CA GLN A 265 -20.60 -9.71 -1.83
C GLN A 265 -22.08 -9.44 -2.13
N GLN A 266 -22.50 -8.17 -2.04
CA GLN A 266 -23.87 -7.68 -2.31
C GLN A 266 -24.00 -7.04 -3.70
N LEU A 267 -22.98 -7.15 -4.57
CA LEU A 267 -23.08 -6.64 -5.93
C LEU A 267 -24.16 -7.38 -6.72
N SER A 268 -24.92 -6.64 -7.53
CA SER A 268 -25.90 -7.25 -8.43
C SER A 268 -25.20 -8.08 -9.50
N ARG A 269 -25.92 -9.05 -10.07
CA ARG A 269 -25.46 -9.84 -11.22
C ARG A 269 -24.94 -8.95 -12.35
N ASP A 270 -25.69 -7.91 -12.70
CA ASP A 270 -25.33 -7.02 -13.81
C ASP A 270 -24.05 -6.23 -13.51
N ALA A 271 -23.81 -5.83 -12.26
CA ALA A 271 -22.56 -5.19 -11.85
C ALA A 271 -21.38 -6.16 -11.94
N VAL A 272 -21.53 -7.42 -11.52
CA VAL A 272 -20.48 -8.45 -11.65
C VAL A 272 -20.18 -8.76 -13.12
N VAL A 273 -21.19 -8.86 -13.98
CA VAL A 273 -21.01 -9.03 -15.43
C VAL A 273 -20.21 -7.86 -16.00
N HIS A 274 -20.54 -6.62 -15.63
CA HIS A 274 -19.81 -5.43 -16.08
C HIS A 274 -18.34 -5.43 -15.61
N LEU A 275 -18.09 -5.84 -14.35
CA LEU A 275 -16.74 -6.01 -13.81
C LEU A 275 -15.94 -7.07 -14.60
N LEU A 276 -16.55 -8.23 -14.89
CA LEU A 276 -15.92 -9.29 -15.68
C LEU A 276 -15.59 -8.82 -17.10
N GLN A 277 -16.53 -8.15 -17.78
CA GLN A 277 -16.30 -7.57 -19.11
C GLN A 277 -15.11 -6.60 -19.09
N THR A 278 -15.06 -5.72 -18.09
CA THR A 278 -13.97 -4.74 -17.96
C THR A 278 -12.63 -5.42 -17.67
N ALA A 279 -12.61 -6.41 -16.76
CA ALA A 279 -11.40 -7.16 -16.45
C ALA A 279 -10.87 -7.91 -17.68
N ILE A 280 -11.75 -8.54 -18.47
CA ILE A 280 -11.39 -9.25 -19.71
C ILE A 280 -10.85 -8.28 -20.76
N ALA A 281 -11.54 -7.16 -21.00
CA ALA A 281 -11.10 -6.15 -21.95
C ALA A 281 -9.71 -5.59 -21.60
N ASN A 282 -9.44 -5.45 -20.30
CA ASN A 282 -8.15 -4.97 -19.78
C ASN A 282 -7.10 -6.07 -19.61
N GLY A 283 -7.44 -7.33 -19.91
CA GLY A 283 -6.52 -8.47 -19.80
C GLY A 283 -6.10 -8.82 -18.38
N ARG A 284 -6.98 -8.63 -17.40
CA ARG A 284 -6.68 -8.73 -15.97
C ARG A 284 -7.09 -10.08 -15.43
N LEU A 285 -6.28 -11.11 -15.69
CA LEU A 285 -6.50 -12.48 -15.22
C LEU A 285 -6.92 -12.55 -13.74
N ASN A 286 -6.12 -11.95 -12.85
CA ASN A 286 -6.40 -11.99 -11.40
C ASN A 286 -7.72 -11.29 -11.03
N ALA A 287 -8.07 -10.23 -11.75
CA ALA A 287 -9.32 -9.51 -11.51
C ALA A 287 -10.54 -10.32 -12.00
N VAL A 288 -10.40 -11.07 -13.10
CA VAL A 288 -11.40 -12.04 -13.55
C VAL A 288 -11.59 -13.13 -12.50
N GLU A 289 -10.49 -13.72 -12.00
CA GLU A 289 -10.55 -14.74 -10.94
C GLU A 289 -11.22 -14.24 -9.67
N ASP A 290 -10.88 -13.04 -9.22
CA ASP A 290 -11.47 -12.46 -8.00
C ASP A 290 -12.95 -12.09 -8.20
N ALA A 291 -13.34 -11.58 -9.37
CA ALA A 291 -14.74 -11.31 -9.69
C ALA A 291 -15.56 -12.60 -9.83
N CYS A 292 -14.99 -13.68 -10.37
CA CYS A 292 -15.66 -14.99 -10.42
C CYS A 292 -15.94 -15.59 -9.04
N LYS A 293 -15.21 -15.18 -7.98
CA LYS A 293 -15.46 -15.63 -6.60
C LYS A 293 -16.65 -14.94 -5.94
N LEU A 294 -17.17 -13.85 -6.52
CA LEU A 294 -18.32 -13.12 -5.95
C LEU A 294 -19.61 -13.95 -6.06
N PRO A 295 -20.54 -13.88 -5.08
CA PRO A 295 -21.74 -14.72 -5.07
C PRO A 295 -22.60 -14.57 -6.33
N ALA A 296 -22.80 -13.34 -6.79
CA ALA A 296 -23.61 -13.04 -7.98
C ALA A 296 -23.01 -13.58 -9.29
N SER A 297 -21.75 -14.02 -9.31
CA SER A 297 -21.16 -14.70 -10.48
C SER A 297 -21.84 -16.05 -10.76
N ARG A 298 -22.41 -16.69 -9.73
CA ARG A 298 -23.12 -17.97 -9.83
C ARG A 298 -24.48 -17.84 -10.50
N GLU A 299 -25.02 -16.62 -10.56
CA GLU A 299 -26.32 -16.29 -11.15
C GLU A 299 -26.21 -15.81 -12.60
N ILE A 300 -25.00 -15.78 -13.16
CA ILE A 300 -24.76 -15.42 -14.57
C ILE A 300 -25.38 -16.51 -15.45
N SER A 301 -26.14 -16.10 -16.47
CA SER A 301 -26.74 -17.06 -17.41
C SER A 301 -25.68 -17.68 -18.32
N SER A 302 -25.98 -18.85 -18.89
CA SER A 302 -25.06 -19.53 -19.80
C SER A 302 -24.79 -18.72 -21.08
N GLU A 303 -25.77 -17.93 -21.54
CA GLU A 303 -25.63 -17.04 -22.70
C GLU A 303 -24.66 -15.88 -22.42
N VAL A 304 -24.80 -15.23 -21.26
CA VAL A 304 -23.88 -14.15 -20.86
C VAL A 304 -22.48 -14.71 -20.61
N LEU A 305 -22.38 -15.88 -19.97
CA LEU A 305 -21.10 -16.55 -19.76
C LEU A 305 -20.42 -16.92 -21.10
N ALA A 306 -21.18 -17.42 -22.07
CA ALA A 306 -20.67 -17.71 -23.41
C ALA A 306 -20.02 -16.46 -24.04
N GLN A 307 -20.69 -15.30 -23.96
CA GLN A 307 -20.14 -14.04 -24.47
C GLN A 307 -18.85 -13.62 -23.74
N LEU A 308 -18.80 -13.79 -22.42
CA LEU A 308 -17.60 -13.51 -21.62
C LEU A 308 -16.43 -14.41 -22.00
N VAL A 309 -16.66 -15.72 -22.12
CA VAL A 309 -15.63 -16.70 -22.48
C VAL A 309 -15.11 -16.45 -23.90
N GLU A 310 -16.01 -16.14 -24.84
CA GLU A 310 -15.63 -15.77 -26.20
C GLU A 310 -14.76 -14.51 -26.23
N ALA A 311 -15.14 -13.48 -25.47
CA ALA A 311 -14.33 -12.26 -25.34
C ALA A 311 -12.94 -12.56 -24.74
N ALA A 312 -12.87 -13.42 -23.72
CA ALA A 312 -11.59 -13.80 -23.08
C ALA A 312 -10.67 -14.57 -24.04
N VAL A 313 -11.20 -15.54 -24.79
CA VAL A 313 -10.43 -16.28 -25.81
C VAL A 313 -9.92 -15.35 -26.90
N ARG A 314 -10.75 -14.42 -27.39
CA ARG A 314 -10.33 -13.45 -28.42
C ARG A 314 -9.23 -12.51 -27.93
N GLN A 315 -9.17 -12.22 -26.63
CA GLN A 315 -8.14 -11.37 -26.06
C GLN A 315 -6.82 -12.09 -25.78
N ASP A 316 -6.78 -13.43 -25.76
CA ASP A 316 -5.59 -14.26 -25.45
C ASP A 316 -4.93 -13.89 -24.10
N LYS A 317 -5.71 -13.41 -23.12
CA LYS A 317 -5.20 -12.84 -21.84
C LYS A 317 -5.58 -13.65 -20.59
N GLY A 318 -5.87 -14.94 -20.77
CA GLY A 318 -6.25 -15.86 -19.70
C GLY A 318 -7.63 -15.57 -19.10
N GLY A 319 -7.93 -16.20 -17.96
CA GLY A 319 -9.18 -16.02 -17.20
C GLY A 319 -10.30 -16.94 -17.65
N VAL A 320 -10.11 -17.63 -18.79
CA VAL A 320 -11.02 -18.65 -19.30
C VAL A 320 -11.23 -19.75 -18.26
N GLY A 321 -10.18 -20.27 -17.62
CA GLY A 321 -10.34 -21.27 -16.55
C GLY A 321 -11.24 -20.82 -15.40
N ALA A 322 -11.13 -19.56 -14.97
CA ALA A 322 -11.97 -19.02 -13.91
C ALA A 322 -13.44 -18.88 -14.34
N LEU A 323 -13.69 -18.46 -15.58
CA LEU A 323 -15.03 -18.39 -16.17
C LEU A 323 -15.64 -19.79 -16.36
N CYS A 324 -14.83 -20.74 -16.83
CA CYS A 324 -15.23 -22.14 -17.02
C CYS A 324 -15.51 -22.87 -15.70
N ALA A 325 -15.03 -22.36 -14.57
CA ALA A 325 -15.35 -22.89 -13.25
C ALA A 325 -16.74 -22.45 -12.73
N LEU A 326 -17.42 -21.50 -13.39
CA LEU A 326 -18.75 -21.05 -12.99
C LEU A 326 -19.82 -22.12 -13.31
N PRO A 327 -20.88 -22.24 -12.49
CA PRO A 327 -21.93 -23.26 -12.70
C PRO A 327 -22.56 -23.22 -14.09
N ALA A 328 -22.79 -22.02 -14.63
CA ALA A 328 -23.38 -21.84 -15.95
C ALA A 328 -22.51 -22.39 -17.10
N ALA A 329 -21.22 -22.65 -16.86
CA ALA A 329 -20.34 -23.25 -17.86
C ALA A 329 -20.74 -24.69 -18.21
N GLN A 330 -21.42 -25.38 -17.29
CA GLN A 330 -21.94 -26.73 -17.51
C GLN A 330 -23.08 -26.78 -18.53
N GLN A 331 -23.72 -25.63 -18.79
CA GLN A 331 -24.84 -25.50 -19.74
C GLN A 331 -24.38 -25.04 -21.13
N LEU A 332 -23.08 -24.82 -21.34
CA LEU A 332 -22.55 -24.43 -22.65
C LEU A 332 -22.73 -25.57 -23.66
N THR A 333 -23.27 -25.23 -24.82
CA THR A 333 -23.56 -26.22 -25.87
C THR A 333 -22.27 -26.72 -26.52
N SER A 334 -22.30 -27.98 -26.99
CA SER A 334 -21.16 -28.56 -27.72
C SER A 334 -20.83 -27.77 -29.00
N THR A 335 -21.83 -27.21 -29.68
CA THR A 335 -21.61 -26.36 -30.87
C THR A 335 -20.82 -25.10 -30.53
N PHE A 336 -21.17 -24.41 -29.44
CA PHE A 336 -20.44 -23.24 -28.97
C PHE A 336 -19.01 -23.60 -28.55
N LEU A 337 -18.82 -24.67 -27.78
CA LEU A 337 -17.49 -25.12 -27.36
C LEU A 337 -16.59 -25.50 -28.54
N MET A 338 -17.17 -26.09 -29.59
CA MET A 338 -16.44 -26.40 -30.83
C MET A 338 -15.94 -25.13 -31.53
N GLN A 339 -16.81 -24.10 -31.64
CA GLN A 339 -16.44 -22.80 -32.22
C GLN A 339 -15.35 -22.11 -31.38
N LEU A 340 -15.47 -22.19 -30.06
CA LEU A 340 -14.55 -21.55 -29.14
C LEU A 340 -13.16 -22.21 -29.13
N LEU A 341 -13.10 -23.55 -29.14
CA LEU A 341 -11.85 -24.31 -29.31
C LEU A 341 -11.19 -23.97 -30.65
N GLN A 342 -11.97 -23.91 -31.73
CA GLN A 342 -11.46 -23.53 -33.04
C GLN A 342 -10.90 -22.10 -33.04
N ALA A 343 -11.57 -21.15 -32.39
CA ALA A 343 -11.10 -19.78 -32.26
C ALA A 343 -9.82 -19.67 -31.41
N ASP A 344 -9.74 -20.39 -30.28
CA ASP A 344 -8.55 -20.39 -29.41
C ASP A 344 -7.32 -20.94 -30.15
N MET A 345 -7.49 -22.04 -30.88
CA MET A 345 -6.42 -22.63 -31.71
C MET A 345 -5.90 -21.67 -32.78
N GLN A 346 -6.75 -20.82 -33.34
CA GLN A 346 -6.36 -19.80 -34.32
C GLN A 346 -5.58 -18.64 -33.71
N GLN A 347 -5.82 -18.30 -32.43
CA GLN A 347 -5.15 -17.18 -31.76
C GLN A 347 -3.77 -17.57 -31.22
N ARG A 348 -3.68 -18.71 -30.51
CA ARG A 348 -2.42 -19.32 -30.00
C ARG A 348 -2.64 -20.65 -29.28
N GLY A 349 -3.86 -20.95 -28.83
CA GLY A 349 -4.17 -22.15 -28.06
C GLY A 349 -3.80 -22.04 -26.58
N SER A 350 -3.75 -20.84 -26.01
CA SER A 350 -3.38 -20.61 -24.61
C SER A 350 -4.44 -21.11 -23.62
N ASN A 351 -5.71 -21.20 -24.05
CA ASN A 351 -6.83 -21.56 -23.18
C ASN A 351 -7.33 -23.00 -23.39
N ILE A 352 -6.74 -23.77 -24.31
CA ILE A 352 -7.16 -25.14 -24.66
C ILE A 352 -7.32 -26.02 -23.40
N LEU A 353 -6.37 -25.97 -22.47
CA LEU A 353 -6.40 -26.79 -21.26
C LEU A 353 -7.63 -26.51 -20.39
N ASP A 354 -8.02 -25.24 -20.28
CA ASP A 354 -9.17 -24.85 -19.47
C ASP A 354 -10.49 -25.19 -20.15
N LEU A 355 -10.55 -25.00 -21.47
CA LEU A 355 -11.71 -25.37 -22.27
C LEU A 355 -11.97 -26.87 -22.26
N CYS A 356 -10.91 -27.69 -22.35
CA CYS A 356 -11.02 -29.14 -22.32
C CYS A 356 -11.55 -29.71 -20.98
N LYS A 357 -11.55 -28.92 -19.89
CA LYS A 357 -12.12 -29.34 -18.60
C LYS A 357 -13.65 -29.29 -18.59
N LEU A 358 -14.29 -28.62 -19.56
CA LEU A 358 -15.74 -28.46 -19.59
C LEU A 358 -16.45 -29.77 -19.95
N PRO A 359 -17.53 -30.16 -19.26
CA PRO A 359 -18.27 -31.40 -19.55
C PRO A 359 -18.77 -31.49 -20.99
N GLY A 360 -19.16 -30.36 -21.60
CA GLY A 360 -19.61 -30.32 -22.99
C GLY A 360 -18.51 -30.70 -24.00
N VAL A 361 -17.23 -30.54 -23.64
CA VAL A 361 -16.11 -30.97 -24.50
C VAL A 361 -16.00 -32.49 -24.56
N GLN A 362 -16.36 -33.22 -23.51
CA GLN A 362 -16.38 -34.69 -23.53
C GLN A 362 -17.41 -35.22 -24.56
N GLN A 363 -18.49 -34.47 -24.79
CA GLN A 363 -19.48 -34.80 -25.80
C GLN A 363 -18.96 -34.55 -27.23
N LEU A 364 -17.99 -33.65 -27.43
CA LEU A 364 -17.37 -33.41 -28.74
C LEU A 364 -16.66 -34.63 -29.28
N GLY A 365 -16.10 -35.47 -28.41
CA GLY A 365 -15.45 -36.74 -28.78
C GLY A 365 -16.38 -37.74 -29.48
N ARG A 366 -17.70 -37.54 -29.41
CA ARG A 366 -18.68 -38.37 -30.13
C ARG A 366 -18.84 -37.96 -31.61
N SER A 367 -18.46 -36.75 -31.96
CA SER A 367 -18.53 -36.25 -33.34
C SER A 367 -17.18 -36.40 -34.06
N PRO A 368 -17.16 -36.73 -35.38
CA PRO A 368 -15.90 -36.79 -36.15
C PRO A 368 -15.13 -35.46 -36.11
N LYS A 369 -15.84 -34.34 -36.29
CA LYS A 369 -15.25 -32.99 -36.26
C LYS A 369 -14.69 -32.63 -34.88
N GLY A 370 -15.40 -32.98 -33.80
CA GLY A 370 -14.91 -32.76 -32.44
C GLY A 370 -13.68 -33.58 -32.10
N ARG A 371 -13.60 -34.85 -32.54
CA ARG A 371 -12.37 -35.67 -32.39
C ARG A 371 -11.18 -35.07 -33.12
N GLN A 372 -11.37 -34.60 -34.35
CA GLN A 372 -10.32 -33.94 -35.12
C GLN A 372 -9.81 -32.68 -34.41
N LEU A 373 -10.71 -31.85 -33.88
CA LEU A 373 -10.34 -30.64 -33.13
C LEU A 373 -9.59 -30.98 -31.84
N LEU A 374 -10.06 -31.97 -31.07
CA LEU A 374 -9.37 -32.39 -29.85
C LEU A 374 -7.98 -32.96 -30.12
N GLN A 375 -7.83 -33.75 -31.18
CA GLN A 375 -6.54 -34.28 -31.59
C GLN A 375 -5.58 -33.15 -32.04
N ALA A 376 -6.08 -32.18 -32.79
CA ALA A 376 -5.28 -31.03 -33.20
C ALA A 376 -4.87 -30.16 -32.01
N ALA A 377 -5.77 -29.96 -31.05
CA ALA A 377 -5.48 -29.25 -29.80
C ALA A 377 -4.43 -29.98 -28.94
N GLU A 378 -4.48 -31.31 -28.85
CA GLU A 378 -3.48 -32.13 -28.17
C GLU A 378 -2.11 -32.07 -28.87
N GLN A 379 -2.09 -32.16 -30.20
CA GLN A 379 -0.85 -31.99 -30.99
C GLN A 379 -0.22 -30.61 -30.78
N GLN A 380 -1.02 -29.55 -30.75
CA GLN A 380 -0.56 -28.20 -30.48
C GLN A 380 0.07 -28.10 -29.08
N GLN A 381 -0.55 -28.68 -28.05
CA GLN A 381 0.01 -28.72 -26.69
C GLN A 381 1.33 -29.50 -26.61
N LEU A 382 1.43 -30.65 -27.27
CA LEU A 382 2.65 -31.44 -27.32
C LEU A 382 3.80 -30.65 -27.98
N CYS A 383 3.49 -29.90 -29.04
CA CYS A 383 4.47 -29.01 -29.67
C CYS A 383 4.97 -27.93 -28.68
N CYS A 384 4.05 -27.27 -27.97
CA CYS A 384 4.38 -26.23 -26.99
C CYS A 384 5.28 -26.77 -25.85
N ARG A 385 4.94 -27.94 -25.30
CA ARG A 385 5.74 -28.58 -24.24
C ARG A 385 7.15 -28.93 -24.73
N ARG A 386 7.28 -29.44 -25.95
CA ARG A 386 8.57 -29.86 -26.52
C ARG A 386 9.51 -28.69 -26.79
N CYS A 387 8.96 -27.53 -27.13
CA CYS A 387 9.76 -26.33 -27.38
C CYS A 387 10.30 -25.69 -26.10
N GLY A 388 9.83 -26.08 -24.91
CA GLY A 388 10.27 -25.52 -23.62
C GLY A 388 10.06 -24.00 -23.49
N ARG A 389 9.32 -23.40 -24.43
CA ARG A 389 9.00 -21.99 -24.49
C ARG A 389 7.50 -21.88 -24.28
N GLU A 390 7.10 -21.12 -23.27
CA GLU A 390 5.69 -20.74 -23.04
C GLU A 390 5.12 -19.89 -24.20
N ASN A 391 5.93 -19.53 -25.20
CA ASN A 391 5.52 -18.79 -26.40
C ASN A 391 5.50 -19.69 -27.65
N ILE A 392 4.29 -19.87 -28.18
CA ILE A 392 3.86 -20.83 -29.23
C ILE A 392 4.30 -20.41 -30.65
N ILE A 393 4.95 -19.26 -30.80
CA ILE A 393 5.31 -18.70 -32.11
C ILE A 393 6.18 -19.66 -32.96
N CYS A 394 6.89 -20.61 -32.34
CA CYS A 394 7.76 -21.55 -33.06
C CYS A 394 7.06 -22.68 -33.84
N CYS A 395 5.78 -23.01 -33.59
CA CYS A 395 5.14 -24.19 -34.22
C CYS A 395 4.26 -23.86 -35.46
N SER A 396 4.22 -22.61 -35.92
CA SER A 396 3.37 -22.17 -37.04
C SER A 396 4.14 -21.94 -38.37
N ARG A 397 5.40 -22.34 -38.42
CA ARG A 397 6.20 -22.51 -39.65
C ARG A 397 6.62 -23.95 -39.76
#